data_AF-A0A835HJT8-F1
#
_entry.id   AF-A0A835HJT8-F1
#
_cell.length_a   1.000
_cell.length_b   1.000
_cell.length_c   1.000
_cell.angle_alpha   90.00
_cell.angle_beta   90.00
_cell.angle_gamma   90.00
#
_symmetry.space_group_name_H-M   'P 1'
#
loop_
_entity.id
_entity.type
_entity.pdbx_description
1 polymer ?
#
loop_
_entity_poly.entity_id
_entity_poly.type
_entity_poly.pdbx_seq_one_letter_code
_entity_poly.pdbx_strand_id
1 'polypeptide(L)'
;MRFVLSLGDRAMLSMLYSDAIELYTCAIAFCCSDPLYHFNRAHAFYRLHKYVEATEDAEKSIHIDPNFSKVYDLLGLIYCAQGKYHDAIDQGFVKALELDPGDESFTRNIQFAHQKLGDADTAQEDQVIS
;
A
#
# COMPACT_ATOMS: atom_id res chain seq x y z
N MET A 1 -12.70 13.19 -17.25
CA MET A 1 -12.26 12.77 -15.90
C MET A 1 -11.31 11.58 -15.91
N ARG A 2 -11.65 10.43 -16.54
CA ARG A 2 -10.72 9.29 -16.76
C ARG A 2 -9.38 9.61 -17.45
N PHE A 3 -9.28 10.78 -18.08
CA PHE A 3 -8.06 11.25 -18.74
C PHE A 3 -6.90 11.50 -17.77
N VAL A 4 -7.16 12.10 -16.59
CA VAL A 4 -6.09 12.40 -15.62
C VAL A 4 -5.59 11.11 -14.95
N LEU A 5 -6.50 10.18 -14.65
CA LEU A 5 -6.13 8.83 -14.20
C LEU A 5 -5.17 8.18 -15.21
N SER A 6 -5.52 8.20 -16.51
CA SER A 6 -4.69 7.61 -17.56
C SER A 6 -3.32 8.28 -17.73
N LEU A 7 -3.21 9.58 -17.46
CA LEU A 7 -1.93 10.29 -17.49
C LEU A 7 -1.07 9.94 -16.27
N GLY A 8 -1.67 9.90 -15.09
CA GLY A 8 -0.99 9.45 -13.86
C GLY A 8 -0.50 8.00 -14.01
N ASP A 9 -1.33 7.11 -14.56
CA ASP A 9 -0.97 5.71 -14.76
C ASP A 9 0.19 5.56 -15.77
N ARG A 10 0.22 6.39 -16.82
CA ARG A 10 1.35 6.45 -17.76
C ARG A 10 2.63 6.95 -17.09
N ALA A 11 2.53 7.93 -16.20
CA ALA A 11 3.66 8.41 -15.42
C ALA A 11 4.17 7.31 -14.47
N MET A 12 3.27 6.56 -13.83
CA MET A 12 3.60 5.38 -13.01
C MET A 12 4.34 4.30 -13.81
N LEU A 13 3.85 3.98 -15.02
CA LEU A 13 4.51 3.03 -15.94
C LEU A 13 5.88 3.53 -16.40
N SER A 14 6.04 4.84 -16.53
CA SER A 14 7.31 5.49 -16.90
C SER A 14 8.22 5.73 -15.70
N MET A 15 7.83 5.27 -14.50
CA MET A 15 8.55 5.45 -13.23
C MET A 15 8.74 6.92 -12.80
N LEU A 16 7.96 7.84 -13.38
CA LEU A 16 7.92 9.26 -13.03
C LEU A 16 6.97 9.47 -11.84
N TYR A 17 7.36 8.98 -10.67
CA TYR A 17 6.47 8.94 -9.50
C TYR A 17 6.10 10.33 -8.97
N SER A 18 7.03 11.30 -9.02
CA SER A 18 6.74 12.68 -8.62
C SER A 18 5.66 13.32 -9.51
N ASP A 19 5.80 13.18 -10.82
CA ASP A 19 4.82 13.69 -11.79
C ASP A 19 3.47 12.98 -11.62
N ALA A 20 3.48 11.66 -11.37
CA ALA A 20 2.28 10.91 -11.06
C ALA A 20 1.57 11.46 -9.81
N ILE A 21 2.31 11.79 -8.75
CA ILE A 21 1.76 12.40 -7.53
C ILE A 21 1.09 13.74 -7.82
N GLU A 22 1.72 14.60 -8.62
CA GLU A 22 1.13 15.89 -9.00
C GLU A 22 -0.16 15.70 -9.81
N LEU A 23 -0.16 14.77 -10.78
CA LEU A 23 -1.33 14.45 -11.58
C LEU A 23 -2.49 13.90 -10.73
N TYR A 24 -2.23 12.97 -9.82
CA TYR A 24 -3.25 12.46 -8.92
C TYR A 24 -3.71 13.51 -7.90
N THR A 25 -2.82 14.40 -7.43
CA THR A 25 -3.21 15.52 -6.56
C THR A 25 -4.15 16.49 -7.26
N CYS A 26 -3.88 16.82 -8.52
CA CYS A 26 -4.80 17.56 -9.36
C CYS A 26 -6.14 16.80 -9.50
N ALA A 27 -6.11 15.50 -9.81
CA ALA A 27 -7.32 14.70 -9.95
C ALA A 27 -8.19 14.72 -8.68
N ILE A 28 -7.58 14.56 -7.50
CA ILE A 28 -8.26 14.61 -6.19
C ILE A 28 -8.91 15.98 -5.97
N ALA A 29 -8.24 17.07 -6.33
CA ALA A 29 -8.78 18.43 -6.20
C ALA A 29 -10.02 18.64 -7.09
N PHE A 30 -10.11 17.98 -8.25
CA PHE A 30 -11.29 18.04 -9.12
C PHE A 30 -12.35 16.97 -8.79
N CYS A 31 -11.98 15.88 -8.10
CA CYS A 31 -12.80 14.69 -7.93
C CYS A 31 -12.55 14.07 -6.55
N CYS A 32 -13.35 14.44 -5.55
CA CYS A 32 -13.06 14.05 -4.16
C CYS A 32 -13.54 12.64 -3.75
N SER A 33 -14.14 11.85 -4.65
CA SER A 33 -14.90 10.65 -4.26
C SER A 33 -14.49 9.34 -4.94
N ASP A 34 -13.42 9.32 -5.73
CA ASP A 34 -12.94 8.07 -6.34
C ASP A 34 -11.74 7.54 -5.53
N PRO A 35 -11.85 6.35 -4.90
CA PRO A 35 -10.77 5.79 -4.10
C PRO A 35 -9.50 5.53 -4.93
N LEU A 36 -9.63 5.32 -6.25
CA LEU A 36 -8.50 5.02 -7.13
C LEU A 36 -7.45 6.13 -7.16
N TYR A 37 -7.84 7.40 -7.04
CA TYR A 37 -6.86 8.49 -7.06
C TYR A 37 -5.97 8.49 -5.81
N HIS A 38 -6.56 8.24 -4.65
CA HIS A 38 -5.83 8.10 -3.40
C HIS A 38 -4.95 6.84 -3.41
N PHE A 39 -5.50 5.70 -3.84
CA PHE A 39 -4.74 4.46 -3.99
C PHE A 39 -3.52 4.61 -4.92
N ASN A 40 -3.70 5.20 -6.11
CA ASN A 40 -2.61 5.35 -7.05
C ASN A 40 -1.55 6.35 -6.58
N ARG A 41 -1.96 7.42 -5.88
CA ARG A 41 -1.03 8.36 -5.26
C ARG A 41 -0.27 7.74 -4.09
N ALA A 42 -0.94 6.93 -3.26
CA ALA A 42 -0.30 6.13 -2.22
C ALA A 42 0.74 5.18 -2.82
N HIS A 43 0.41 4.52 -3.94
CA HIS A 43 1.36 3.65 -4.63
C HIS A 43 2.58 4.44 -5.14
N ALA A 44 2.38 5.62 -5.71
CA ALA A 44 3.48 6.50 -6.12
C ALA A 44 4.36 6.93 -4.93
N PHE A 45 3.75 7.30 -3.80
CA PHE A 45 4.49 7.62 -2.57
C PHE A 45 5.29 6.43 -2.04
N TYR A 46 4.69 5.24 -2.03
CA TYR A 46 5.38 3.99 -1.66
C TYR A 46 6.60 3.74 -2.54
N ARG A 47 6.51 3.96 -3.86
CA ARG A 47 7.64 3.83 -4.79
C ARG A 47 8.75 4.85 -4.56
N LEU A 48 8.44 5.98 -3.91
CA LEU A 48 9.41 6.98 -3.47
C LEU A 48 9.88 6.79 -2.01
N HIS A 49 9.54 5.68 -1.37
CA HIS A 49 9.83 5.40 0.05
C HIS A 49 9.22 6.42 1.02
N LYS A 50 8.19 7.16 0.59
CA LYS A 50 7.44 8.12 1.39
C LYS A 50 6.29 7.42 2.11
N TYR A 51 6.65 6.61 3.10
CA TYR A 51 5.71 5.65 3.69
C TYR A 51 4.60 6.31 4.53
N VAL A 52 4.85 7.46 5.15
CA VAL A 52 3.84 8.17 5.94
C VAL A 52 2.73 8.68 5.03
N GLU A 53 3.10 9.41 3.97
CA GLU A 53 2.15 9.93 3.00
C GLU A 53 1.42 8.80 2.24
N ALA A 54 2.12 7.68 1.98
CA ALA A 54 1.50 6.50 1.38
C ALA A 54 0.43 5.89 2.28
N THR A 55 0.69 5.74 3.59
CA THR A 55 -0.30 5.25 4.56
C THR A 55 -1.51 6.18 4.64
N GLU A 56 -1.31 7.49 4.75
CA GLU A 56 -2.41 8.46 4.83
C GLU A 56 -3.35 8.40 3.61
N ASP A 57 -2.80 8.23 2.40
CA ASP A 57 -3.60 8.10 1.19
C ASP A 57 -4.27 6.73 1.08
N ALA A 58 -3.62 5.66 1.53
CA ALA A 58 -4.24 4.34 1.62
C ALA A 58 -5.46 4.38 2.57
N GLU A 59 -5.33 4.99 3.75
CA GLU A 59 -6.43 5.17 4.70
C GLU A 59 -7.58 6.00 4.13
N LYS A 60 -7.29 7.08 3.40
CA LYS A 60 -8.32 7.86 2.70
C LYS A 60 -9.05 7.03 1.64
N SER A 61 -8.31 6.22 0.88
CA SER A 61 -8.91 5.32 -0.10
C SER A 61 -9.81 4.27 0.57
N ILE A 62 -9.39 3.71 1.70
CA ILE A 62 -10.20 2.79 2.52
C ILE A 62 -11.46 3.48 3.04
N HIS A 63 -11.35 4.73 3.49
CA HIS A 63 -12.49 5.49 3.99
C HIS A 63 -13.54 5.73 2.89
N ILE A 64 -13.11 5.93 1.65
CA ILE A 64 -14.00 6.12 0.49
C ILE A 64 -14.62 4.79 0.05
N ASP A 65 -13.82 3.72 -0.06
CA ASP A 65 -14.29 2.38 -0.41
C ASP A 65 -13.62 1.31 0.49
N PRO A 66 -14.31 0.88 1.56
CA PRO A 66 -13.79 -0.13 2.47
C PRO A 66 -13.64 -1.52 1.85
N ASN A 67 -14.24 -1.78 0.68
CA ASN A 67 -14.19 -3.08 0.01
C ASN A 67 -13.10 -3.16 -1.07
N PHE A 68 -12.29 -2.11 -1.22
CA PHE A 68 -11.28 -2.06 -2.27
C PHE A 68 -10.03 -2.88 -1.90
N SER A 69 -10.08 -4.21 -2.08
CA SER A 69 -9.02 -5.16 -1.68
C SER A 69 -7.58 -4.71 -1.95
N LYS A 70 -7.30 -4.14 -3.12
CA LYS A 70 -5.97 -3.67 -3.54
C LYS A 70 -5.35 -2.63 -2.62
N VAL A 71 -6.14 -1.79 -1.96
CA VAL A 71 -5.60 -0.78 -1.04
C VAL A 71 -5.04 -1.43 0.23
N TYR A 72 -5.66 -2.50 0.71
CA TYR A 72 -5.19 -3.25 1.88
C TYR A 72 -3.91 -4.02 1.57
N ASP A 73 -3.78 -4.54 0.35
CA ASP A 73 -2.51 -5.13 -0.10
C ASP A 73 -1.38 -4.09 -0.12
N LEU A 74 -1.64 -2.92 -0.69
CA LEU A 74 -0.67 -1.82 -0.67
C LEU A 74 -0.33 -1.38 0.76
N LEU A 75 -1.32 -1.30 1.66
CA LEU A 75 -1.11 -0.97 3.07
C LEU A 75 -0.21 -2.01 3.75
N GLY A 76 -0.43 -3.30 3.47
CA GLY A 76 0.43 -4.39 3.93
C GLY A 76 1.88 -4.23 3.45
N LEU A 77 2.08 -3.90 2.17
CA LEU A 77 3.41 -3.65 1.61
C LEU A 77 4.09 -2.44 2.27
N ILE A 78 3.34 -1.36 2.53
CA ILE A 78 3.85 -0.17 3.22
C ILE A 78 4.30 -0.53 4.65
N TYR A 79 3.50 -1.29 5.39
CA TYR A 79 3.86 -1.72 6.75
C TYR A 79 5.05 -2.68 6.77
N CYS A 80 5.13 -3.62 5.82
CA CYS A 80 6.32 -4.46 5.64
C CYS A 80 7.58 -3.61 5.40
N ALA A 81 7.50 -2.58 4.57
CA ALA A 81 8.62 -1.68 4.31
C ALA A 81 9.00 -0.83 5.54
N GLN A 82 8.06 -0.58 6.45
CA GLN A 82 8.31 0.05 7.75
C GLN A 82 8.81 -0.93 8.82
N GLY A 83 8.91 -2.23 8.51
CA GLY A 83 9.26 -3.29 9.48
C GLY A 83 8.12 -3.67 10.44
N LYS A 84 6.89 -3.17 10.21
CA LYS A 84 5.70 -3.46 11.01
C LYS A 84 5.00 -4.71 10.48
N TYR A 85 5.65 -5.86 10.61
CA TYR A 85 5.17 -7.10 9.99
C TYR A 85 3.82 -7.58 10.55
N HIS A 86 3.57 -7.39 11.85
CA HIS A 86 2.26 -7.68 12.46
C HIS A 86 1.13 -6.86 11.81
N ASP A 87 1.28 -5.53 11.75
CA ASP A 87 0.29 -4.65 11.12
C ASP A 87 0.11 -4.96 9.64
N ALA A 88 1.19 -5.33 8.94
CA ALA A 88 1.13 -5.71 7.53
C ALA A 88 0.22 -6.91 7.28
N ILE A 89 0.26 -7.90 8.17
CA ILE A 89 -0.57 -9.10 8.11
C ILE A 89 -2.01 -8.75 8.49
N ASP A 90 -2.22 -8.21 9.69
CA ASP A 90 -3.56 -8.10 10.31
C ASP A 90 -4.41 -6.99 9.68
N GLN A 91 -3.79 -5.85 9.36
CA GLN A 91 -4.51 -4.68 8.82
C GLN A 91 -4.40 -4.58 7.30
N GLY A 92 -3.43 -5.28 6.68
CA GLY A 92 -3.21 -5.27 5.24
C GLY A 92 -3.67 -6.57 4.58
N PHE A 93 -2.78 -7.56 4.52
CA PHE A 93 -2.97 -8.70 3.63
C PHE A 93 -4.13 -9.62 4.03
N VAL A 94 -4.41 -9.83 5.33
CA VAL A 94 -5.57 -10.63 5.76
C VAL A 94 -6.87 -9.95 5.34
N LYS A 95 -6.97 -8.62 5.47
CA LYS A 95 -8.14 -7.86 5.00
C LYS A 95 -8.29 -7.91 3.48
N ALA A 96 -7.19 -7.83 2.74
CA ALA A 96 -7.22 -8.00 1.29
C ALA A 96 -7.75 -9.39 0.89
N LEU A 97 -7.31 -10.44 1.58
CA LEU A 97 -7.74 -11.83 1.34
C LEU A 97 -9.20 -12.09 1.74
N GLU A 98 -9.68 -11.48 2.82
CA GLU A 98 -11.10 -11.53 3.21
C GLU A 98 -12.01 -10.93 2.14
N LEU A 99 -11.56 -9.85 1.48
CA LEU A 99 -12.31 -9.13 0.46
C LEU A 99 -12.22 -9.78 -0.93
N ASP A 100 -11.06 -10.31 -1.29
CA ASP A 100 -10.84 -11.01 -2.56
C ASP A 100 -10.00 -12.29 -2.33
N PRO A 101 -10.67 -13.40 -1.96
CA PRO A 101 -9.99 -14.66 -1.64
C PRO A 101 -9.41 -15.38 -2.87
N GLY A 102 -9.66 -14.87 -4.08
CA GLY A 102 -9.18 -15.47 -5.33
C GLY A 102 -7.77 -15.04 -5.71
N ASP A 103 -7.22 -14.00 -5.08
CA ASP A 103 -5.90 -13.49 -5.39
C ASP A 103 -4.81 -14.15 -4.52
N GLU A 104 -4.07 -15.07 -5.13
CA GLU A 104 -2.97 -15.78 -4.48
C GLU A 104 -1.82 -14.87 -4.02
N SER A 105 -1.74 -13.63 -4.52
CA SER A 105 -0.70 -12.68 -4.11
C SER A 105 -0.80 -12.33 -2.62
N PHE A 106 -2.00 -12.24 -2.06
CA PHE A 106 -2.19 -11.92 -0.64
C PHE A 106 -1.64 -13.02 0.26
N THR A 107 -1.92 -14.28 -0.05
CA THR A 107 -1.39 -15.43 0.70
C THR A 107 0.14 -15.47 0.66
N ARG A 108 0.74 -15.16 -0.51
CA ARG A 108 2.20 -15.06 -0.65
C ARG A 108 2.76 -13.91 0.20
N ASN A 109 2.10 -12.76 0.20
CA ASN A 109 2.51 -11.60 0.98
C ASN A 109 2.39 -11.85 2.50
N ILE A 110 1.33 -12.55 2.96
CA ILE A 110 1.18 -13.02 4.35
C ILE A 110 2.33 -13.94 4.74
N GLN A 111 2.64 -14.94 3.91
CA GLN A 111 3.74 -15.87 4.18
C GLN A 111 5.09 -15.14 4.27
N PHE A 112 5.34 -14.20 3.35
CA PHE A 112 6.55 -13.37 3.38
C PHE A 112 6.64 -12.53 4.66
N ALA A 113 5.54 -11.88 5.05
CA ALA A 113 5.49 -11.08 6.27
C ALA A 113 5.71 -11.92 7.53
N HIS A 114 5.13 -13.13 7.61
CA HIS A 114 5.38 -14.05 8.72
C HIS A 114 6.83 -14.50 8.83
N GLN A 115 7.48 -14.79 7.68
CA GLN A 115 8.90 -15.13 7.68
C GLN A 115 9.74 -13.97 8.23
N LYS A 116 9.45 -12.74 7.78
CA LYS A 116 10.15 -11.54 8.25
C LYS A 116 9.94 -11.25 9.73
N LEU A 117 8.75 -11.55 10.23
CA LEU A 117 8.45 -11.44 11.65
C LEU A 117 9.28 -12.44 12.48
N GLY A 118 9.32 -13.71 12.08
CA GLY A 118 10.12 -14.72 12.78
C GLY A 118 11.63 -14.44 12.74
N ASP A 119 12.14 -13.94 11.61
CA ASP A 119 13.54 -13.49 11.48
C ASP A 119 13.85 -12.33 12.44
N ALA A 120 12.89 -11.41 12.63
CA ALA A 120 13.04 -10.25 13.52
C ALA A 120 13.01 -10.63 14.99
N ASP A 121 12.14 -11.56 15.39
CA ASP A 121 12.05 -12.06 16.77
C ASP A 121 13.34 -12.79 17.18
N THR A 122 13.86 -13.65 16.28
CA THR A 122 15.12 -14.38 16.51
C THR A 122 16.32 -13.42 16.66
N ALA A 123 16.36 -12.37 15.84
CA ALA A 123 17.43 -11.37 15.89
C ALA A 123 17.42 -10.53 17.19
N GLN A 124 16.26 -10.36 17.83
CA GLN A 124 16.17 -9.71 19.13
C GLN A 124 16.65 -10.63 20.26
N GLU A 125 16.33 -11.92 20.22
CA GLU A 125 16.78 -12.88 21.24
C GLU A 125 18.32 -13.04 21.26
N ASP A 126 18.96 -13.10 20.09
CA ASP A 126 20.43 -13.22 19.99
C ASP A 126 21.18 -12.00 20.56
N GLN A 127 20.58 -10.81 20.53
CA GLN A 127 21.17 -9.58 21.09
C GLN A 127 21.06 -9.48 22.62
N VAL A 128 20.15 -10.23 23.24
CA VAL A 128 19.92 -10.21 24.69
C VAL A 128 20.83 -11.21 25.42
N ILE A 129 21.39 -12.19 24.69
CA ILE A 129 22.19 -13.30 25.25
C ILE A 129 23.71 -13.07 25.09
N SER A 130 24.15 -11.99 24.42
CA SER A 130 25.57 -11.54 24.38
C SER A 130 25.87 -10.48 25.43
#